data_AF-A0A522CDN7-F1
#
_entry.id   AF-A0A522CDN7-F1
#
_cell.length_a   1.000
_cell.length_b   1.000
_cell.length_c   1.000
_cell.angle_alpha   90.00
_cell.angle_beta   90.00
_cell.angle_gamma   90.00
#
_symmetry.space_group_name_H-M   'P 1'
#
loop_
_entity.id
_entity.type
_entity.pdbx_description
1 polymer ?
#
loop_
_entity_poly.entity_id
_entity_poly.type
_entity_poly.pdbx_seq_one_letter_code
_entity_poly.pdbx_strand_id
1 'polypeptide(L)'
;LSANLDKASVENERSTVLMKLANHHSSVVFVQIAGLVARRIICKLAAGQTVKAGEQYGLIRFGSRVDIFLPQGVNPLVCIGQRVIGGETIIADCRSSEAQRQGEIRG
;
A
#
# COMPACT_ATOMS: atom_id res chain seq x y z
N LEU A 1 -19.03 6.89 -37.03
CA LEU A 1 -19.96 6.88 -35.87
C LEU A 1 -19.12 7.09 -34.61
N SER A 2 -18.96 8.34 -34.18
CA SER A 2 -18.26 8.69 -32.94
C SER A 2 -19.24 8.59 -31.78
N ALA A 3 -19.15 7.51 -31.00
CA ALA A 3 -19.79 7.37 -29.69
C ALA A 3 -18.65 7.49 -28.66
N ASN A 4 -18.26 8.70 -28.24
CA ASN A 4 -18.91 9.47 -27.18
C ASN A 4 -19.09 8.63 -25.89
N LEU A 5 -18.16 8.85 -24.96
CA LEU A 5 -18.28 8.74 -23.50
C LEU A 5 -18.05 7.36 -22.85
N ASP A 6 -16.77 7.03 -22.59
CA ASP A 6 -16.10 7.16 -21.28
C ASP A 6 -16.91 6.93 -19.98
N LYS A 7 -17.96 6.10 -20.03
CA LYS A 7 -18.82 5.79 -18.87
C LYS A 7 -19.02 4.30 -18.64
N ALA A 8 -18.16 3.45 -19.20
CA ALA A 8 -18.02 2.09 -18.72
C ALA A 8 -17.16 2.13 -17.43
N SER A 9 -17.82 2.45 -16.31
CA SER A 9 -17.35 2.41 -14.93
C SER A 9 -15.86 2.19 -14.70
N VAL A 10 -15.15 3.30 -14.47
CA VAL A 10 -13.88 3.32 -13.72
C VAL A 10 -14.17 3.08 -12.24
N GLU A 11 -14.87 1.99 -11.91
CA GLU A 11 -14.86 1.46 -10.55
C GLU A 11 -13.61 0.59 -10.43
N ASN A 12 -12.48 1.27 -10.30
CA ASN A 12 -11.23 0.62 -9.96
C ASN A 12 -11.43 -0.14 -8.65
N GLU A 13 -11.40 -1.48 -8.71
CA GLU A 13 -11.56 -2.34 -7.55
C GLU A 13 -10.63 -1.88 -6.42
N ARG A 14 -11.15 -1.82 -5.20
CA ARG A 14 -10.40 -1.43 -4.00
C ARG A 14 -10.44 -2.52 -2.96
N SER A 15 -9.31 -2.77 -2.31
CA SER A 15 -9.24 -3.63 -1.13
C SER A 15 -8.56 -2.88 0.01
N THR A 16 -9.25 -2.77 1.13
CA THR A 16 -8.75 -2.09 2.33
C THR A 16 -8.44 -3.12 3.41
N VAL A 17 -7.23 -3.06 3.95
CA VAL A 17 -6.80 -3.87 5.08
C VAL A 17 -6.42 -2.93 6.22
N LEU A 18 -7.09 -3.07 7.36
CA LEU A 18 -6.71 -2.43 8.61
C LEU A 18 -5.93 -3.44 9.45
N MET A 19 -4.66 -3.13 9.70
CA MET A 19 -3.78 -3.95 10.53
C MET A 19 -3.57 -3.25 11.87
N LYS A 20 -4.04 -3.89 12.96
CA LYS A 20 -3.72 -3.44 14.32
C LYS A 20 -2.28 -3.82 14.65
N LEU A 21 -1.52 -2.88 15.19
CA LEU A 21 -0.19 -3.17 15.71
C LEU A 21 -0.29 -3.94 17.03
N ALA A 22 0.79 -4.61 17.41
CA ALA A 22 0.84 -5.45 18.62
C ALA A 22 0.57 -4.67 19.93
N ASN A 23 0.76 -3.34 19.91
CA ASN A 23 0.42 -2.47 21.04
C ASN A 23 -1.09 -2.16 21.14
N HIS A 24 -1.93 -2.65 20.21
CA HIS A 24 -3.38 -2.49 20.11
C HIS A 24 -3.94 -1.05 20.05
N HIS A 25 -3.11 -0.02 20.24
CA HIS A 25 -3.51 1.39 20.23
C HIS A 25 -3.32 2.08 18.87
N SER A 26 -2.59 1.44 17.95
CA SER A 26 -2.23 2.02 16.66
C SER A 26 -2.50 1.03 15.54
N SER A 27 -2.77 1.55 14.34
CA SER A 27 -3.09 0.74 13.17
C SER A 27 -2.43 1.29 11.93
N VAL A 28 -2.07 0.39 11.01
CA VAL A 28 -1.64 0.73 9.65
C VAL A 28 -2.77 0.35 8.72
N VAL A 29 -3.10 1.21 7.75
CA VAL A 29 -4.10 0.90 6.73
C VAL A 29 -3.42 0.76 5.38
N PHE A 30 -3.74 -0.32 4.68
CA PHE A 30 -3.31 -0.55 3.31
C PHE A 30 -4.53 -0.50 2.40
N VAL A 31 -4.47 0.30 1.34
CA VAL A 31 -5.52 0.37 0.32
C VAL A 31 -4.91 0.00 -1.02
N GLN A 32 -5.28 -1.17 -1.54
CA GLN A 32 -4.91 -1.60 -2.88
C GLN A 32 -5.96 -1.08 -3.87
N ILE A 33 -5.51 -0.44 -4.95
CA ILE A 33 -6.36 0.18 -5.96
C ILE A 33 -5.95 -0.38 -7.32
N ALA A 34 -6.87 -1.10 -7.94
CA ALA A 34 -6.71 -1.64 -9.28
C ALA A 34 -6.58 -0.50 -10.31
N GLY A 35 -5.68 -0.65 -11.27
CA GLY A 35 -5.58 0.24 -12.42
C GLY A 35 -6.45 -0.23 -13.59
N LEU A 36 -6.39 0.51 -14.70
CA LEU A 36 -7.19 0.27 -15.90
C LEU A 36 -7.06 -1.16 -16.48
N VAL A 37 -5.91 -1.80 -16.31
CA VAL A 37 -5.61 -3.14 -16.84
C VAL A 37 -5.65 -4.21 -15.74
N ALA A 38 -5.78 -3.81 -14.47
CA ALA A 38 -5.82 -4.73 -13.34
C ALA A 38 -7.20 -5.40 -13.26
N ARG A 39 -7.24 -6.73 -13.44
CA ARG A 39 -8.50 -7.49 -13.50
C ARG A 39 -9.08 -7.90 -12.15
N ARG A 40 -8.22 -8.06 -11.12
CA ARG A 40 -8.65 -8.49 -9.78
C ARG A 40 -7.64 -8.15 -8.70
N ILE A 41 -8.13 -7.80 -7.51
CA ILE A 41 -7.36 -7.79 -6.26
C ILE A 41 -7.52 -9.10 -5.52
N ILE A 42 -6.40 -9.72 -5.13
CA ILE A 42 -6.40 -10.93 -4.29
C ILE A 42 -5.92 -10.54 -2.91
N CYS A 43 -6.80 -10.52 -1.92
CA CYS A 43 -6.44 -10.49 -0.51
C CYS A 43 -6.42 -11.93 0.03
N LYS A 44 -5.33 -12.33 0.69
CA LYS A 44 -5.16 -13.66 1.28
C LYS A 44 -5.39 -13.68 2.80
N LEU A 45 -5.73 -12.54 3.38
CA LEU A 45 -5.92 -12.41 4.82
C LEU A 45 -7.32 -12.85 5.25
N ALA A 46 -7.38 -13.50 6.41
CA ALA A 46 -8.59 -13.65 7.19
C ALA A 46 -8.67 -12.58 8.29
N ALA A 47 -9.89 -12.25 8.73
CA ALA A 47 -10.08 -11.36 9.88
C ALA A 47 -9.46 -11.99 11.14
N GLY A 48 -8.71 -11.18 11.90
CA GLY A 48 -8.00 -11.65 13.10
C GLY A 48 -6.71 -12.42 12.85
N GLN A 49 -6.31 -12.61 11.58
CA GLN A 49 -5.03 -13.24 11.26
C GLN A 49 -3.85 -12.36 11.71
N THR A 50 -2.92 -12.99 12.43
CA THR A 50 -1.61 -12.39 12.73
C THR A 50 -0.69 -12.52 11.52
N VAL A 51 0.04 -11.45 11.20
CA VAL A 51 0.99 -11.39 10.09
C VAL A 51 2.35 -10.89 10.58
N LYS A 52 3.41 -11.24 9.85
CA LYS A 52 4.76 -10.72 10.09
C LYS A 52 5.12 -9.62 9.10
N ALA A 53 6.01 -8.70 9.52
CA ALA A 53 6.58 -7.73 8.59
C ALA A 53 7.30 -8.45 7.45
N GLY A 54 7.10 -7.97 6.22
CA GLY A 54 7.63 -8.59 5.00
C GLY A 54 6.78 -9.72 4.42
N GLU A 55 5.74 -10.18 5.14
CA GLU A 55 4.85 -11.23 4.65
C GLU A 55 3.93 -10.72 3.53
N GLN A 56 3.75 -11.51 2.47
CA GLN A 56 2.86 -11.17 1.37
C GLN A 56 1.39 -11.44 1.76
N TYR A 57 0.62 -10.38 1.98
CA TYR A 57 -0.81 -10.49 2.32
C TYR A 57 -1.75 -10.53 1.11
N GLY A 58 -1.30 -10.09 -0.06
CA GLY A 58 -2.16 -9.95 -1.22
C GLY A 58 -1.38 -9.85 -2.54
N LEU A 59 -2.12 -9.67 -3.62
CA LEU A 59 -1.56 -9.51 -4.95
C LEU A 59 -2.48 -8.66 -5.83
N ILE A 60 -1.87 -7.71 -6.52
CA ILE A 60 -2.50 -6.90 -7.56
C ILE A 60 -1.49 -6.76 -8.70
N ARG A 61 -1.96 -6.85 -9.95
CA ARG A 61 -1.09 -6.85 -11.15
C ARG A 61 -1.39 -5.66 -12.04
N PHE A 62 -0.43 -5.31 -12.90
CA PHE A 62 -0.53 -4.35 -14.02
C PHE A 62 -1.08 -2.96 -13.67
N GLY A 63 -0.19 -1.97 -13.56
CA GLY A 63 -0.58 -0.56 -13.45
C GLY A 63 -1.40 -0.23 -12.20
N SER A 64 -1.15 -0.91 -11.09
CA SER A 64 -1.88 -0.76 -9.82
C SER A 64 -1.15 0.16 -8.83
N ARG A 65 -1.88 0.61 -7.81
CA ARG A 65 -1.37 1.45 -6.72
C ARG A 65 -1.68 0.83 -5.36
N VAL A 66 -0.80 1.08 -4.39
CA VAL A 66 -1.06 0.80 -2.98
C VAL A 66 -0.83 2.09 -2.19
N ASP A 67 -1.86 2.50 -1.45
CA ASP A 67 -1.78 3.61 -0.50
C ASP A 67 -1.56 3.01 0.90
N ILE A 68 -0.59 3.55 1.66
CA ILE A 68 -0.25 3.10 3.01
C ILE A 68 -0.41 4.28 3.97
N PHE A 69 -1.29 4.13 4.95
CA PHE A 69 -1.53 5.14 5.99
C PHE A 69 -0.86 4.69 7.28
N LEU A 70 0.09 5.49 7.74
CA LEU A 70 0.86 5.24 8.95
C LEU A 70 0.18 5.87 10.18
N PRO A 71 0.38 5.30 11.38
CA PRO A 71 -0.03 5.94 12.63
C PRO A 71 0.60 7.33 12.78
N GLN A 72 -0.07 8.19 13.55
CA GLN A 72 0.48 9.49 13.92
C GLN A 72 1.83 9.32 14.63
N GLY A 73 2.80 10.17 14.27
CA GLY A 73 4.15 10.15 14.83
C GLY A 73 5.11 9.14 14.19
N VAL A 74 4.66 8.30 13.26
CA VAL A 74 5.53 7.38 12.50
C VAL A 74 5.87 8.01 11.15
N ASN A 75 7.16 8.27 10.93
CA ASN A 75 7.64 8.81 9.67
C ASN A 75 7.90 7.68 8.64
N PRO A 76 7.62 7.92 7.34
CA PRO A 76 8.09 7.03 6.29
C PRO A 76 9.63 6.98 6.25
N LEU A 77 10.18 5.76 6.13
CA LEU A 77 11.61 5.49 5.98
C LEU A 77 12.03 5.32 4.52
N VAL A 78 11.23 5.85 3.60
CA VAL A 78 11.46 5.88 2.16
C VAL A 78 11.29 7.29 1.60
N CYS A 79 12.00 7.57 0.51
CA CYS A 79 11.97 8.86 -0.17
C CYS A 79 11.01 8.85 -1.37
N ILE A 80 10.53 10.02 -1.78
CA ILE A 80 9.78 10.15 -3.04
C ILE A 80 10.66 9.71 -4.21
N GLY A 81 10.10 8.91 -5.11
CA GLY A 81 10.80 8.37 -6.27
C GLY A 81 11.70 7.16 -5.97
N GLN A 82 11.87 6.77 -4.71
CA GLN A 82 12.60 5.56 -4.36
C GLN A 82 11.88 4.32 -4.89
N ARG A 83 12.62 3.45 -5.58
CA ARG A 83 12.13 2.13 -5.98
C ARG A 83 11.98 1.25 -4.73
N VAL A 84 10.80 0.67 -4.57
CA VAL A 84 10.49 -0.26 -3.47
C VAL A 84 10.44 -1.70 -3.96
N ILE A 85 10.89 -2.63 -3.11
CA ILE A 85 10.81 -4.07 -3.32
C ILE A 85 9.91 -4.66 -2.22
N GLY A 86 8.85 -5.36 -2.63
CA GLY A 86 7.91 -5.97 -1.70
C GLY A 86 8.60 -7.01 -0.82
N GLY A 87 8.30 -7.00 0.48
CA GLY A 87 8.93 -7.91 1.45
C GLY A 87 10.29 -7.46 1.97
N GLU A 88 10.96 -6.52 1.28
CA GLU A 88 12.35 -6.13 1.59
C GLU A 88 12.49 -4.67 1.98
N THR A 89 11.86 -3.75 1.24
CA THR A 89 11.99 -2.32 1.53
C THR A 89 11.17 -1.94 2.76
N ILE A 90 11.85 -1.46 3.80
CA ILE A 90 11.20 -0.96 5.01
C ILE A 90 10.53 0.38 4.73
N ILE A 91 9.20 0.39 4.70
CA ILE A 91 8.41 1.63 4.50
C ILE A 91 8.34 2.46 5.79
N ALA A 92 8.27 1.81 6.95
CA ALA A 92 8.19 2.46 8.26
C ALA A 92 8.61 1.49 9.37
N ASP A 93 9.18 2.00 10.46
CA ASP A 93 9.33 1.28 11.74
C ASP A 93 8.63 2.11 12.82
N CYS A 94 7.60 1.52 13.44
CA CYS A 94 6.81 2.19 14.48
C CYS A 94 7.58 2.42 15.79
N ARG A 95 8.79 1.87 15.92
CA ARG A 95 9.70 2.06 17.06
C ARG A 95 10.82 3.04 16.76
N SER A 96 10.97 3.48 15.51
CA SER A 96 12.01 4.42 15.12
C SER A 96 11.57 5.86 15.38
N SER A 97 12.51 6.68 15.81
CA SER A 97 12.37 8.15 15.92
C SER A 97 13.08 8.88 14.77
N GLU A 98 13.51 8.16 13.74
CA GLU A 98 14.12 8.77 12.55
C GLU A 98 13.19 9.80 11.91
N ALA A 99 13.78 10.92 11.50
CA ALA A 99 13.09 11.89 10.67
C ALA A 99 12.77 11.28 9.29
N GLN A 100 11.77 11.86 8.61
CA GLN A 100 11.43 11.45 7.25
C GLN A 100 12.67 11.58 6.34
N ARG A 101 12.99 10.50 5.64
CA ARG A 101 14.15 10.49 4.73
C ARG A 101 13.88 11.39 3.54
N GLN A 102 14.89 12.17 3.18
CA GLN A 102 14.92 12.96 1.94
C GLN A 102 15.88 12.28 0.97
N GLY A 103 15.50 12.23 -0.30
CA GLY A 103 16.29 11.59 -1.34
C GLY A 103 16.20 12.38 -2.63
N GLU A 104 17.28 12.35 -3.39
CA GLU A 104 17.37 12.96 -4.71
C GLU A 104 17.49 11.85 -5.76
N ILE A 105 16.72 11.96 -6.83
CA ILE A 105 16.82 11.04 -7.96
C ILE A 105 18.04 11.46 -8.78
N ARG A 106 19.10 10.65 -8.73
CA ARG A 106 20.26 10.79 -9.62
C ARG A 106 19.95 10.03 -10.91
N GLY A 107 19.66 10.78 -11.97
CA GLY A 107 19.46 10.26 -13.33
C GLY A 107 20.76 9.87 -14.02
#